data_AF-A0A956Z0K5-F1
#
_entry.id   AF-A0A956Z0K5-F1
#
_cell.length_a   1.000
_cell.length_b   1.000
_cell.length_c   1.000
_cell.angle_alpha   90.00
_cell.angle_beta   90.00
_cell.angle_gamma   90.00
#
_symmetry.space_group_name_H-M   'P 1'
#
loop_
_entity.id
_entity.type
_entity.pdbx_description
1 polymer ?
#
loop_
_entity_poly.entity_id
_entity_poly.type
_entity_poly.pdbx_seq_one_letter_code
_entity_poly.pdbx_strand_id
1 'polypeptide(L)'
;IPHPVVARYGGAKVLLRPAAPGTGVIAGGGVRAVLEAAGVRDILTKSQGSNNLLNVAMATLAALEMLRSPEELAAMRGKEVDDVRPFWERHRKVTTNE
;
A
#
# COMPACT_ATOMS: atom_id res chain seq x y z
N ILE A 1 -0.29 3.69 2.53
CA ILE A 1 0.21 3.25 1.19
C ILE A 1 -0.16 4.30 0.13
N PRO A 2 0.58 4.44 -0.98
CA PRO A 2 0.37 5.52 -1.96
C PRO A 2 -0.86 5.35 -2.85
N HIS A 3 -1.20 4.13 -3.25
CA HIS A 3 -2.32 3.85 -4.16
C HIS A 3 -2.92 2.47 -3.86
N PRO A 4 -4.16 2.18 -4.30
CA PRO A 4 -4.71 0.85 -4.18
C PRO A 4 -3.92 -0.15 -5.04
N VAL A 5 -3.80 -1.39 -4.57
CA VAL A 5 -3.16 -2.50 -5.27
C VAL A 5 -3.92 -3.79 -5.03
N VAL A 6 -3.90 -4.67 -6.03
CA VAL A 6 -4.50 -6.00 -5.95
C VAL A 6 -3.46 -6.99 -6.41
N ALA A 7 -3.06 -7.88 -5.52
CA ALA A 7 -2.13 -8.96 -5.84
C ALA A 7 -2.78 -10.32 -5.65
N ARG A 8 -2.21 -11.32 -6.32
CA ARG A 8 -2.63 -12.71 -6.25
C ARG A 8 -1.42 -13.58 -6.00
N TYR A 9 -1.57 -14.54 -5.10
CA TYR A 9 -0.59 -15.60 -4.89
C TYR A 9 -1.32 -16.94 -4.76
N GLY A 10 -1.03 -17.88 -5.67
CA GLY A 10 -1.80 -19.11 -5.81
C GLY A 10 -3.30 -18.84 -6.00
N GLY A 11 -4.11 -19.37 -5.07
CA GLY A 11 -5.56 -19.14 -5.04
C GLY A 11 -6.02 -17.90 -4.26
N ALA A 12 -5.13 -17.23 -3.52
CA ALA A 12 -5.48 -16.08 -2.69
C ALA A 12 -5.33 -14.77 -3.46
N LYS A 13 -6.23 -13.82 -3.24
CA LYS A 13 -6.22 -12.48 -3.82
C LYS A 13 -6.41 -11.46 -2.72
N VAL A 14 -5.50 -10.49 -2.60
CA VAL A 14 -5.54 -9.46 -1.57
C VAL A 14 -5.63 -8.09 -2.22
N LEU A 15 -6.63 -7.31 -1.82
CA LEU A 15 -6.75 -5.89 -2.11
C LEU A 15 -6.18 -5.11 -0.91
N LEU A 16 -5.25 -4.21 -1.19
CA LEU A 16 -4.80 -3.17 -0.26
C LEU A 16 -5.27 -1.81 -0.78
N ARG A 17 -5.94 -1.03 0.05
CA ARG A 17 -6.46 0.30 -0.30
C ARG A 17 -6.04 1.33 0.75
N PRO A 18 -5.50 2.50 0.35
CA PRO A 18 -5.20 3.57 1.29
C PRO A 18 -6.44 4.03 2.04
N ALA A 19 -6.24 4.39 3.31
CA ALA A 19 -7.28 4.90 4.20
C ALA A 19 -6.92 6.30 4.70
N ALA A 20 -7.90 7.02 5.26
CA ALA A 20 -7.64 8.30 5.91
C ALA A 20 -6.90 8.11 7.25
N PRO A 21 -6.13 9.10 7.72
CA PRO A 21 -5.46 9.03 9.02
C PRO A 21 -6.44 8.72 10.17
N GLY A 22 -6.06 7.81 11.06
CA GLY A 22 -6.89 7.40 12.20
C GLY A 22 -7.88 6.27 11.91
N THR A 23 -7.85 5.69 10.70
CA THR A 23 -8.66 4.50 10.36
C THR A 23 -8.15 3.25 11.06
N GLY A 24 -6.84 3.17 11.30
CA GLY A 24 -6.19 1.96 11.78
C GLY A 24 -6.08 0.87 10.70
N VAL A 25 -5.65 -0.32 11.13
CA VAL A 25 -5.48 -1.49 10.25
C VAL A 25 -6.77 -2.29 10.19
N ILE A 26 -7.52 -2.17 9.09
CA ILE A 26 -8.74 -2.95 8.84
C ILE A 26 -8.40 -4.13 7.94
N ALA A 27 -8.02 -5.24 8.58
CA ALA A 27 -7.58 -6.46 7.91
C ALA A 27 -7.94 -7.74 8.68
N GLY A 28 -8.10 -8.83 7.93
CA GLY A 28 -8.20 -10.19 8.48
C GLY A 28 -6.83 -10.70 8.95
N GLY A 29 -6.81 -11.71 9.83
CA GLY A 29 -5.62 -12.10 10.61
C GLY A 29 -4.31 -12.23 9.82
N GLY A 30 -4.29 -12.99 8.72
CA GLY A 30 -3.07 -13.18 7.92
C GLY A 30 -2.56 -11.90 7.26
N VAL A 31 -3.46 -11.06 6.75
CA VAL A 31 -3.11 -9.76 6.14
C VAL A 31 -2.67 -8.77 7.23
N ARG A 32 -3.37 -8.75 8.36
CA ARG A 32 -3.10 -7.87 9.52
C ARG A 32 -1.69 -8.08 10.05
N ALA A 33 -1.29 -9.33 10.30
CA ALA A 33 0.03 -9.65 10.84
C ALA A 33 1.16 -9.10 9.96
N VAL A 34 1.04 -9.24 8.63
CA VAL A 34 2.02 -8.71 7.68
C VAL A 34 2.04 -7.18 7.69
N LEU A 35 0.88 -6.52 7.67
CA LEU A 35 0.79 -5.06 7.60
C LEU A 35 1.25 -4.36 8.88
N GLU A 36 0.92 -4.93 10.05
CA GLU A 36 1.39 -4.43 11.34
C GLU A 36 2.92 -4.59 11.44
N ALA A 37 3.46 -5.74 11.01
CA ALA A 37 4.91 -5.96 10.96
C ALA A 37 5.62 -4.99 9.99
N ALA A 38 4.97 -4.62 8.89
CA ALA A 38 5.46 -3.62 7.93
C ALA A 38 5.29 -2.17 8.41
N GLY A 39 4.71 -1.93 9.61
CA GLY A 39 4.52 -0.60 10.17
C GLY A 39 3.39 0.22 9.52
N VAL A 40 2.49 -0.44 8.78
CA VAL A 40 1.32 0.22 8.19
C VAL A 40 0.31 0.54 9.27
N ARG A 41 -0.05 1.82 9.41
CA ARG A 41 -0.98 2.29 10.44
C ARG A 41 -2.42 2.35 9.96
N ASP A 42 -2.65 2.93 8.78
CA ASP A 42 -3.99 3.20 8.25
C ASP A 42 -4.19 2.52 6.88
N ILE A 43 -5.09 1.54 6.83
CA ILE A 43 -5.33 0.77 5.61
C ILE A 43 -6.65 0.00 5.64
N LEU A 44 -7.32 -0.06 4.49
CA LEU A 44 -8.47 -0.93 4.25
C LEU A 44 -8.04 -2.10 3.37
N THR A 45 -8.43 -3.31 3.75
CA THR A 45 -8.05 -4.51 2.99
C THR A 45 -9.23 -5.44 2.75
N LYS A 46 -9.11 -6.28 1.72
CA LYS A 46 -10.02 -7.40 1.50
C LYS A 46 -9.26 -8.61 0.98
N SER A 47 -9.34 -9.72 1.72
CA SER A 47 -8.92 -11.04 1.22
C SER A 47 -10.07 -11.68 0.45
N GLN A 48 -9.78 -12.21 -0.74
CA GLN A 48 -10.70 -12.85 -1.68
C GLN A 48 -10.07 -14.15 -2.21
N GLY A 49 -10.91 -15.05 -2.72
CA GLY A 49 -10.45 -16.35 -3.22
C GLY A 49 -10.14 -17.32 -2.07
N SER A 50 -8.96 -17.93 -2.09
CA SER A 50 -8.52 -18.89 -1.07
C SER A 50 -8.30 -18.23 0.29
N ASN A 51 -8.68 -18.94 1.36
CA ASN A 51 -8.49 -18.57 2.76
C ASN A 51 -7.24 -19.23 3.39
N ASN A 52 -6.39 -19.90 2.61
CA ASN A 52 -5.14 -20.46 3.11
C ASN A 52 -4.22 -19.34 3.60
N LEU A 53 -3.84 -19.38 4.89
CA LEU A 53 -3.08 -18.32 5.56
C LEU A 53 -1.73 -18.01 4.90
N LEU A 54 -0.99 -19.04 4.46
CA LEU A 54 0.31 -18.85 3.81
C LEU A 54 0.12 -18.08 2.49
N ASN A 55 -0.85 -18.48 1.67
CA ASN A 55 -1.12 -17.81 0.40
C ASN A 55 -1.62 -16.37 0.60
N VAL A 56 -2.43 -16.12 1.63
CA VAL A 56 -2.90 -14.78 1.98
C VAL A 56 -1.72 -13.88 2.40
N ALA A 57 -0.80 -14.40 3.22
CA ALA A 57 0.41 -13.68 3.62
C ALA A 57 1.30 -13.38 2.41
N MET A 58 1.58 -14.39 1.56
CA MET A 58 2.37 -14.22 0.34
C MET A 58 1.72 -13.25 -0.66
N ALA A 59 0.40 -13.29 -0.82
CA ALA A 59 -0.33 -12.32 -1.63
C ALA A 59 -0.25 -10.90 -1.06
N THR A 60 -0.20 -10.76 0.27
CA THR A 60 -0.03 -9.46 0.93
C THR A 60 1.37 -8.90 0.70
N LEU A 61 2.42 -9.74 0.80
CA LEU A 61 3.80 -9.34 0.47
C LEU A 61 3.92 -8.90 -0.99
N ALA A 62 3.39 -9.70 -1.92
CA ALA A 62 3.36 -9.36 -3.34
C ALA A 62 2.62 -8.03 -3.59
N ALA A 63 1.54 -7.75 -2.84
CA ALA A 63 0.83 -6.48 -2.95
C ALA A 63 1.68 -5.29 -2.51
N LEU A 64 2.48 -5.44 -1.43
CA LEU A 64 3.39 -4.39 -0.96
C LEU A 64 4.52 -4.12 -1.96
N GLU A 65 5.07 -5.15 -2.61
CA GLU A 65 6.11 -5.03 -3.65
C GLU A 65 5.62 -4.31 -4.92
N MET A 66 4.30 -4.33 -5.18
CA MET A 66 3.69 -3.61 -6.30
C MET A 66 3.54 -2.11 -6.05
N LEU A 67 3.74 -1.64 -4.82
CA LEU A 67 3.69 -0.21 -4.52
C LEU A 67 4.83 0.52 -5.24
N ARG A 68 4.54 1.75 -5.67
CA ARG A 68 5.54 2.65 -6.26
C ARG A 68 5.48 3.98 -5.54
N SER A 69 6.67 4.54 -5.28
CA SER A 69 6.75 5.89 -4.72
C SER A 69 6.48 6.94 -5.82
N PRO A 70 5.89 8.11 -5.48
CA PRO A 70 5.78 9.22 -6.41
C PRO A 70 7.13 9.62 -7.03
N GLU A 71 8.21 9.52 -6.26
CA GLU A 71 9.59 9.83 -6.66
C GLU A 71 10.09 8.87 -7.75
N GLU A 72 9.89 7.56 -7.57
CA GLU A 72 10.19 6.54 -8.59
C GLU A 72 9.41 6.78 -9.89
N LEU A 73 8.11 7.11 -9.76
CA LEU A 73 7.26 7.37 -10.93
C LEU A 73 7.65 8.66 -11.66
N ALA A 74 8.07 9.69 -10.93
CA ALA A 74 8.56 10.95 -11.50
C ALA A 74 9.86 10.72 -12.29
N ALA A 75 10.82 9.99 -11.69
CA ALA A 75 12.07 9.62 -12.35
C ALA A 75 11.84 8.77 -13.61
N MET A 76 10.96 7.75 -13.53
CA MET A 76 10.62 6.90 -14.67
C MET A 76 9.95 7.68 -15.81
N ARG A 77 9.19 8.73 -15.50
CA ARG A 77 8.45 9.54 -16.48
C ARG A 77 9.21 10.80 -16.93
N GLY A 78 10.35 11.11 -16.35
CA GLY A 78 11.10 12.34 -16.61
C GLY A 78 10.32 13.62 -16.23
N LYS A 79 9.51 13.56 -15.18
CA LYS A 79 8.71 14.69 -14.68
C LYS A 79 9.18 15.14 -13.31
N GLU A 80 8.84 16.37 -12.95
CA GLU A 80 8.96 16.89 -11.58
C GLU A 80 8.09 16.06 -10.62
N VAL A 81 8.55 15.88 -9.38
CA VAL A 81 7.83 15.07 -8.38
C VAL A 81 6.48 15.71 -8.04
N ASP A 82 6.43 17.05 -7.99
CA ASP A 82 5.20 17.79 -7.68
C ASP A 82 4.09 17.56 -8.73
N ASP A 83 4.46 17.36 -10.00
CA ASP A 83 3.49 17.07 -11.07
C ASP A 83 2.83 15.69 -10.92
N VAL A 84 3.56 14.72 -10.37
CA VAL A 84 3.11 13.33 -10.20
C VAL A 84 2.30 13.16 -8.92
N ARG A 85 2.58 13.97 -7.89
CA ARG A 85 1.82 13.93 -6.64
C ARG A 85 0.36 14.35 -6.87
N PRO A 86 -0.58 13.78 -6.09
CA PRO A 86 -1.98 14.20 -6.13
C PRO A 86 -2.12 15.68 -5.81
N PHE A 87 -3.10 16.37 -6.41
CA PHE A 87 -3.24 17.83 -6.28
C PHE A 87 -3.37 18.32 -4.83
N TRP A 88 -3.89 17.50 -3.91
CA TRP A 88 -4.02 17.82 -2.48
C TRP A 88 -2.71 17.67 -1.68
N GLU A 89 -1.68 17.05 -2.26
CA GLU A 89 -0.32 16.94 -1.67
C GLU A 89 0.70 17.83 -2.37
N ARG A 90 0.35 18.45 -3.51
CA ARG A 90 1.19 19.42 -4.20
C ARG A 90 1.49 20.60 -3.30
N HIS A 91 2.69 21.15 -3.42
CA HIS A 91 3.17 22.27 -2.59
C HIS A 91 3.27 22.01 -1.07
N ARG A 92 3.11 20.77 -0.60
CA ARG A 92 3.38 20.45 0.81
C ARG A 92 4.89 20.50 1.03
N LYS A 93 5.39 21.60 1.63
CA LYS A 93 6.79 21.72 2.05
C LYS A 93 7.12 20.52 2.94
N VAL A 94 7.99 19.64 2.47
CA VAL A 94 8.55 18.58 3.31
C VAL A 94 9.35 19.30 4.38
N THR A 95 8.84 19.34 5.61
CA THR A 95 9.63 19.73 6.77
C THR A 95 10.67 18.64 6.94
N THR A 96 11.83 18.81 6.31
CA THR A 96 13.05 18.09 6.64
C THR A 96 13.39 18.50 8.07
N ASN A 97 13.04 17.66 9.05
CA ASN A 97 13.70 17.74 10.34
C ASN A 97 15.10 17.19 10.13
N GLU A 98 16.10 18.03 10.40
CA GLU A 98 17.46 17.60 10.74
C GLU A 98 17.44 16.58 11.90
#